data_AF-A0A7S0B202-F1
#
_entry.id   AF-A0A7S0B202-F1
#
_cell.length_a   1.000
_cell.length_b   1.000
_cell.length_c   1.000
_cell.angle_alpha   90.00
_cell.angle_beta   90.00
_cell.angle_gamma   90.00
#
_symmetry.space_group_name_H-M   'P 1'
#
loop_
_entity.id
_entity.type
_entity.pdbx_description
1 polymer ?
#
loop_
_entity_poly.entity_id
_entity_poly.type
_entity_poly.pdbx_seq_one_letter_code
_entity_poly.pdbx_strand_id
1 'polypeptide(L)'
;LTCPYGRMEGVDKDVAQKLTEADDALIGETALQLKRLIEAAVVKAHPEWAARGWVGEDVQAFSDFLTFTLDSSTLLADWAVCVFDTTSGFVDVYKGKGYKSIAEKDRNWASTNTITLRYVPGHYQPLIQMLEGTRPNLGDVLACLDQTGVCYVVTDG
;
A
#
# COMPACT_ATOMS: atom_id res chain seq x y z
N LEU A 1 12.33 41.76 -26.32
CA LEU A 1 13.07 40.53 -25.97
C LEU A 1 12.07 39.57 -25.34
N THR A 2 11.41 38.78 -26.18
CA THR A 2 10.35 37.83 -25.84
C THR A 2 10.94 36.45 -25.65
N CYS A 3 10.72 35.83 -24.48
CA CYS A 3 11.03 34.42 -24.24
C CYS A 3 10.01 33.52 -24.96
N PRO A 4 10.41 32.46 -25.68
CA PRO A 4 9.49 31.57 -26.36
C PRO A 4 8.94 30.56 -25.35
N TYR A 5 7.71 30.78 -24.88
CA TYR A 5 6.92 29.72 -24.28
C TYR A 5 6.52 28.75 -25.40
N GLY A 6 7.22 27.62 -25.46
CA GLY A 6 6.80 26.47 -26.24
C GLY A 6 5.46 25.98 -25.68
N ARG A 7 4.41 26.18 -26.47
CA ARG A 7 3.07 25.63 -26.28
C ARG A 7 3.19 24.10 -26.30
N MET A 8 2.96 23.43 -25.17
CA MET A 8 2.69 21.98 -25.19
C MET A 8 1.30 21.78 -25.79
N GLU A 9 1.22 21.69 -27.11
CA GLU A 9 0.00 21.26 -27.82
C GLU A 9 -0.21 19.77 -27.61
N GLY A 10 -1.38 19.42 -27.09
CA GLY A 10 -2.12 18.18 -27.33
C GLY A 10 -1.39 16.86 -27.10
N VAL A 11 -1.48 16.31 -25.88
CA VAL A 11 -1.44 14.85 -25.76
C VAL A 11 -2.66 14.32 -26.52
N ASP A 12 -2.40 13.54 -27.57
CA ASP A 12 -3.43 12.91 -28.38
C ASP A 12 -4.33 12.07 -27.46
N LYS A 13 -5.66 12.28 -27.51
CA LYS A 13 -6.58 11.69 -26.53
C LYS A 13 -6.51 10.17 -26.54
N ASP A 14 -6.22 9.59 -27.69
CA ASP A 14 -6.04 8.15 -27.89
C ASP A 14 -4.75 7.61 -27.25
N VAL A 15 -3.70 8.44 -27.18
CA VAL A 15 -2.44 8.09 -26.50
C VAL A 15 -2.63 8.20 -24.99
N ALA A 16 -3.29 9.26 -24.52
CA ALA A 16 -3.62 9.42 -23.10
C ALA A 16 -4.47 8.25 -22.58
N GLN A 17 -5.50 7.85 -23.35
CA GLN A 17 -6.38 6.74 -22.98
C GLN A 17 -5.64 5.40 -22.93
N LYS A 18 -4.79 5.10 -23.91
CA LYS A 18 -3.98 3.86 -23.92
C LYS A 18 -2.98 3.79 -22.78
N LEU A 19 -2.41 4.93 -22.38
CA LEU A 19 -1.52 5.01 -21.23
C LEU A 19 -2.27 4.70 -19.93
N THR A 20 -3.47 5.25 -19.74
CA THR A 20 -4.32 4.93 -18.58
C THR A 20 -4.74 3.46 -18.54
N GLU A 21 -5.12 2.86 -19.67
CA GLU A 21 -5.50 1.44 -19.73
C GLU A 21 -4.31 0.51 -19.42
N ALA A 22 -3.10 0.88 -19.87
CA ALA A 22 -1.87 0.16 -19.55
C ALA A 22 -1.50 0.28 -18.06
N ASP A 23 -1.67 1.47 -17.47
CA ASP A 23 -1.46 1.71 -16.05
C ASP A 23 -2.44 0.91 -15.19
N ASP A 24 -3.73 0.88 -15.55
CA ASP A 24 -4.76 0.12 -14.85
C ASP A 24 -4.48 -1.39 -14.89
N ALA A 25 -4.02 -1.91 -16.04
CA ALA A 25 -3.63 -3.31 -16.18
C ALA A 25 -2.43 -3.65 -15.27
N LEU A 26 -1.41 -2.78 -15.23
CA LEU A 26 -0.23 -2.97 -14.38
C LEU A 26 -0.58 -2.91 -12.89
N ILE A 27 -1.48 -2.00 -12.51
CA ILE A 27 -2.01 -1.88 -11.14
C ILE A 27 -2.75 -3.17 -10.77
N GLY A 28 -3.62 -3.66 -11.67
CA GLY A 28 -4.37 -4.90 -11.47
C GLY A 28 -3.45 -6.13 -11.30
N GLU A 29 -2.41 -6.24 -12.13
CA GLU A 29 -1.42 -7.32 -12.01
C GLU A 29 -0.66 -7.24 -10.69
N THR A 30 -0.20 -6.05 -10.31
CA THR A 30 0.53 -5.83 -9.05
C THR A 30 -0.35 -6.17 -7.84
N ALA A 31 -1.62 -5.74 -7.85
CA ALA A 31 -2.57 -6.06 -6.79
C ALA A 31 -2.81 -7.57 -6.67
N LEU A 32 -2.94 -8.27 -7.81
CA LEU A 32 -3.11 -9.72 -7.82
C LEU A 32 -1.87 -10.45 -7.30
N GLN A 33 -0.66 -9.99 -7.66
CA GLN A 33 0.60 -10.55 -7.15
C GLN A 33 0.71 -10.38 -5.63
N LEU A 34 0.38 -9.20 -5.11
CA LEU A 34 0.37 -8.95 -3.66
C LEU A 34 -0.64 -9.83 -2.94
N LYS A 35 -1.85 -9.99 -3.48
CA LYS A 35 -2.87 -10.92 -2.95
C LYS A 35 -2.33 -12.34 -2.85
N ARG A 36 -1.78 -12.87 -3.94
CA ARG A 36 -1.23 -14.23 -3.97
C ARG A 36 -0.07 -14.43 -3.00
N LEU A 37 0.77 -13.41 -2.82
CA LEU A 37 1.89 -13.45 -1.88
C LEU A 37 1.39 -13.56 -0.44
N ILE A 38 0.39 -12.76 -0.06
CA ILE A 38 -0.23 -12.82 1.26
C ILE A 38 -0.91 -14.17 1.48
N GLU A 39 -1.73 -14.63 0.52
CA GLU A 39 -2.37 -15.94 0.57
C GLU A 39 -1.35 -17.06 0.77
N ALA A 40 -0.25 -17.06 0.01
CA ALA A 40 0.81 -18.05 0.14
C ALA A 40 1.44 -18.04 1.54
N ALA A 41 1.62 -16.86 2.15
CA ALA A 41 2.15 -16.75 3.52
C ALA A 41 1.17 -17.33 4.55
N VAL A 42 -0.14 -17.06 4.40
CA VAL A 42 -1.17 -17.64 5.28
C VAL A 42 -1.23 -19.16 5.12
N VAL A 43 -1.25 -19.67 3.89
CA VAL A 43 -1.28 -21.12 3.62
C VAL A 43 -0.04 -21.81 4.19
N LYS A 44 1.12 -21.14 4.16
CA LYS A 44 2.34 -21.67 4.77
C LYS A 44 2.23 -21.76 6.30
N ALA A 45 1.62 -20.77 6.95
CA ALA A 45 1.44 -20.74 8.41
C ALA A 45 0.30 -21.65 8.88
N HIS A 46 -0.79 -21.71 8.12
CA HIS A 46 -2.03 -22.41 8.42
C HIS A 46 -2.54 -23.21 7.21
N PRO A 47 -1.90 -24.34 6.85
CA PRO A 47 -2.35 -25.19 5.74
C PRO A 47 -3.80 -25.67 5.90
N GLU A 48 -4.26 -25.82 7.14
CA GLU A 48 -5.61 -26.24 7.48
C GLU A 48 -6.69 -25.20 7.16
N TRP A 49 -6.35 -23.90 7.06
CA TRP A 49 -7.29 -22.85 6.67
C TRP A 49 -7.58 -22.89 5.17
N ALA A 50 -6.58 -23.24 4.37
CA ALA A 50 -6.75 -23.48 2.94
C ALA A 50 -7.71 -24.65 2.68
N ALA A 51 -7.54 -25.75 3.43
CA ALA A 51 -8.40 -26.93 3.32
C ALA A 51 -9.87 -26.66 3.71
N ARG A 52 -10.12 -25.60 4.50
CA ARG A 52 -11.45 -25.17 4.94
C ARG A 52 -12.05 -24.05 4.07
N GLY A 53 -11.33 -23.55 3.08
CA GLY A 53 -11.76 -22.43 2.24
C GLY A 53 -11.76 -21.07 2.94
N TRP A 54 -11.03 -20.92 4.04
CA TRP A 54 -10.90 -19.65 4.78
C TRP A 54 -9.84 -18.71 4.19
N VAL A 55 -9.03 -19.22 3.26
CA VAL A 55 -8.02 -18.50 2.49
C VAL A 55 -8.18 -18.93 1.04
N GLY A 56 -8.18 -17.98 0.11
CA GLY A 56 -8.35 -18.25 -1.32
C GLY A 56 -9.05 -17.12 -2.06
N GLU A 57 -9.42 -17.39 -3.31
CA GLU A 57 -9.84 -16.39 -4.27
C GLU A 57 -11.06 -15.55 -3.82
N ASP A 58 -11.96 -16.16 -3.04
CA ASP A 58 -13.22 -15.56 -2.59
C ASP A 58 -13.14 -14.80 -1.23
N VAL A 59 -11.97 -14.75 -0.58
CA VAL A 59 -11.83 -14.17 0.77
C VAL A 59 -11.56 -12.67 0.71
N GLN A 60 -12.38 -11.89 1.42
CA GLN A 60 -12.35 -10.41 1.37
C GLN A 60 -11.51 -9.75 2.50
N ALA A 61 -11.14 -10.48 3.55
CA ALA A 61 -10.44 -9.94 4.72
C ALA A 61 -8.91 -9.89 4.52
N PHE A 62 -8.46 -9.03 3.61
CA PHE A 62 -7.06 -8.93 3.17
C PHE A 62 -6.08 -8.45 4.26
N SER A 63 -6.50 -7.53 5.14
CA SER A 63 -5.65 -6.97 6.21
C SER A 63 -5.31 -7.96 7.30
N ASP A 64 -6.25 -8.84 7.65
CA ASP A 64 -6.11 -9.80 8.76
C ASP A 64 -4.95 -10.77 8.51
N PHE A 65 -4.57 -10.91 7.25
CA PHE A 65 -3.50 -11.77 6.79
C PHE A 65 -2.14 -11.09 6.63
N LEU A 66 -2.07 -9.75 6.70
CA LEU A 66 -0.83 -9.01 6.51
C LEU A 66 0.24 -9.41 7.54
N THR A 67 -0.19 -9.74 8.77
CA THR A 67 0.69 -10.18 9.86
C THR A 67 1.55 -11.38 9.48
N PHE A 68 1.04 -12.31 8.67
CA PHE A 68 1.79 -13.50 8.22
C PHE A 68 2.90 -13.18 7.22
N THR A 69 2.89 -11.97 6.64
CA THR A 69 3.91 -11.53 5.68
C THR A 69 5.04 -10.70 6.28
N LEU A 70 4.85 -10.15 7.49
CA LEU A 70 5.80 -9.19 8.09
C LEU A 70 7.15 -9.81 8.42
N ASP A 71 7.13 -11.11 8.76
CA ASP A 71 8.29 -11.92 9.12
C ASP A 71 8.87 -12.73 7.94
N SER A 72 8.28 -12.56 6.74
CA SER A 72 8.68 -13.31 5.56
C SER A 72 9.94 -12.73 4.88
N SER A 73 10.55 -13.46 3.95
CA SER A 73 11.63 -12.94 3.11
C SER A 73 11.10 -12.27 1.83
N THR A 74 9.86 -11.79 1.87
CA THR A 74 9.19 -11.22 0.68
C THR A 74 9.36 -9.71 0.64
N LEU A 75 8.99 -9.10 -0.49
CA LEU A 75 9.00 -7.65 -0.67
C LEU A 75 8.23 -6.90 0.43
N LEU A 76 7.15 -7.49 0.96
CA LEU A 76 6.33 -6.89 2.02
C LEU A 76 7.08 -6.75 3.35
N ALA A 77 8.13 -7.56 3.57
CA ALA A 77 8.93 -7.46 4.78
C ALA A 77 9.76 -6.18 4.83
N ASP A 78 10.04 -5.56 3.69
CA ASP A 78 10.73 -4.26 3.62
C ASP A 78 9.76 -3.08 3.61
N TRP A 79 8.46 -3.33 3.75
CA TRP A 79 7.40 -2.32 3.60
C TRP A 79 6.70 -1.99 4.92
N ALA A 80 6.13 -0.79 4.97
CA ALA A 80 5.17 -0.38 5.97
C ALA A 80 3.80 -0.20 5.28
N VAL A 81 2.77 -0.88 5.79
CA VAL A 81 1.40 -0.81 5.28
C VAL A 81 0.53 -0.16 6.34
N CYS A 82 -0.04 1.02 6.02
CA CYS A 82 -0.96 1.74 6.88
C CYS A 82 -2.38 1.56 6.34
N VAL A 83 -3.26 0.97 7.15
CA VAL A 83 -4.67 0.72 6.82
C VAL A 83 -5.53 1.69 7.60
N PHE A 84 -6.17 2.61 6.89
CA PHE A 84 -7.11 3.57 7.44
C PHE A 84 -8.52 2.98 7.41
N ASP A 85 -9.03 2.53 8.55
CA ASP A 85 -10.37 1.98 8.68
C ASP A 85 -11.40 3.11 8.80
N THR A 86 -12.19 3.30 7.75
CA THR A 86 -13.25 4.32 7.73
C THR A 86 -14.46 4.00 8.60
N THR A 87 -14.57 2.77 9.10
CA THR A 87 -15.66 2.29 9.95
C THR A 87 -15.39 2.63 11.42
N SER A 88 -14.17 2.36 11.90
CA SER A 88 -13.77 2.64 13.29
C SER A 88 -13.09 3.99 13.46
N GLY A 89 -12.54 4.57 12.38
CA GLY A 89 -11.68 5.75 12.46
C GLY A 89 -10.27 5.44 12.98
N PHE A 90 -9.92 4.16 13.15
CA PHE A 90 -8.62 3.70 13.60
C PHE A 90 -7.66 3.48 12.42
N VAL A 91 -6.36 3.48 12.70
CA VAL A 91 -5.34 3.13 11.71
C VAL A 91 -4.51 1.95 12.19
N ASP A 92 -4.51 0.87 11.41
CA ASP A 92 -3.64 -0.28 11.64
C ASP A 92 -2.36 -0.12 10.82
N VAL A 93 -1.22 -0.18 11.48
CA VAL A 93 0.10 -0.07 10.85
C VAL A 93 0.80 -1.41 10.96
N TYR A 94 1.13 -1.99 9.81
CA TYR A 94 1.89 -3.22 9.72
C TYR A 94 3.30 -2.91 9.20
N LYS A 95 4.31 -3.16 10.03
CA LYS A 95 5.71 -2.86 9.71
C LYS A 95 6.46 -4.17 9.52
N GLY A 96 6.90 -4.43 8.29
CA GLY A 96 7.73 -5.59 8.00
C GLY A 96 9.07 -5.51 8.73
N LYS A 97 9.65 -6.67 9.04
CA LYS A 97 10.92 -6.80 9.78
C LYS A 97 12.08 -6.01 9.14
N GLY A 98 12.10 -6.00 7.81
CA GLY A 98 13.10 -5.33 6.99
C GLY A 98 12.83 -3.84 6.77
N TYR A 99 11.68 -3.31 7.19
CA TYR A 99 11.39 -1.89 7.04
C TYR A 99 12.33 -1.05 7.91
N LYS A 100 13.00 -0.09 7.27
CA LYS A 100 14.00 0.79 7.90
C LYS A 100 13.46 2.21 8.00
N SER A 101 13.70 2.85 9.14
CA SER A 101 13.31 4.25 9.32
C SER A 101 14.17 5.19 8.45
N ILE A 102 13.74 6.45 8.31
CA ILE A 102 14.56 7.50 7.67
C ILE A 102 15.88 7.75 8.45
N ALA A 103 15.99 7.31 9.70
CA ALA A 103 17.27 7.39 10.41
C ALA A 103 18.28 6.38 9.87
N GLU A 104 17.81 5.26 9.31
CA GLU A 104 18.64 4.15 8.79
C GLU A 104 18.78 4.17 7.26
N LYS A 105 17.83 4.80 6.54
CA LYS A 105 17.79 4.93 5.08
C LYS A 105 17.43 6.34 4.66
N ASP A 106 17.47 6.66 3.38
CA ASP A 106 17.02 7.97 2.90
C ASP A 106 15.48 8.08 2.82
N ARG A 107 15.00 9.32 2.73
CA ARG A 107 13.57 9.65 2.65
C ARG A 107 12.91 9.07 1.41
N ASN A 108 13.61 8.99 0.27
CA ASN A 108 13.02 8.48 -0.97
C ASN A 108 12.73 6.99 -0.83
N TRP A 109 13.67 6.22 -0.28
CA TRP A 109 13.49 4.81 0.03
C TRP A 109 12.31 4.59 0.98
N ALA A 110 12.25 5.33 2.09
CA ALA A 110 11.15 5.19 3.05
C ALA A 110 9.78 5.53 2.44
N SER A 111 9.75 6.51 1.53
CA SER A 111 8.54 6.91 0.81
C SER A 111 8.09 5.87 -0.21
N THR A 112 9.01 5.19 -0.91
CA THR A 112 8.67 4.11 -1.86
C THR A 112 8.21 2.83 -1.16
N ASN A 113 8.63 2.64 0.09
CA ASN A 113 8.35 1.46 0.89
C ASN A 113 7.21 1.66 1.90
N THR A 114 6.46 2.78 1.80
CA THR A 114 5.24 3.01 2.59
C THR A 114 4.02 2.94 1.68
N ILE A 115 3.04 2.12 2.07
CA ILE A 115 1.74 1.98 1.40
C ILE A 115 0.65 2.44 2.34
N THR A 116 -0.28 3.22 1.80
CA THR A 116 -1.48 3.68 2.50
C THR A 116 -2.71 3.09 1.83
N LEU A 117 -3.51 2.37 2.59
CA LEU A 117 -4.75 1.75 2.17
C LEU A 117 -5.90 2.39 2.94
N ARG A 118 -7.02 2.62 2.27
CA ARG A 118 -8.28 2.97 2.89
C ARG A 118 -9.15 1.73 2.88
N TYR A 119 -9.55 1.28 4.06
CA TYR A 119 -10.56 0.26 4.23
C TYR A 119 -11.95 0.90 4.29
N VAL A 120 -12.84 0.40 3.45
CA VAL A 120 -14.29 0.58 3.53
C VAL A 120 -14.90 -0.80 3.75
N PRO A 121 -16.12 -0.91 4.33
CA PRO A 121 -16.71 -2.21 4.62
C PRO A 121 -16.64 -3.19 3.42
N GLY A 122 -15.88 -4.27 3.59
CA GLY A 122 -15.68 -5.32 2.57
C GLY A 122 -14.69 -4.99 1.45
N HIS A 123 -13.97 -3.87 1.48
CA HIS A 123 -13.07 -3.49 0.39
C HIS A 123 -11.87 -2.62 0.81
N TYR A 124 -10.72 -2.85 0.17
CA TYR A 124 -9.52 -2.05 0.31
C TYR A 124 -9.27 -1.26 -0.97
N GLN A 125 -9.02 0.03 -0.81
CA GLN A 125 -8.68 0.92 -1.93
C GLN A 125 -7.39 1.69 -1.61
N PRO A 126 -6.55 2.00 -2.62
CA PRO A 126 -5.38 2.83 -2.42
C PRO A 126 -5.76 4.19 -1.84
N LEU A 127 -5.11 4.59 -0.74
CA LEU A 127 -5.24 5.94 -0.19
C LEU A 127 -4.08 6.78 -0.74
N ILE A 128 -4.18 7.18 -2.01
CA ILE A 128 -3.16 8.01 -2.66
C ILE A 128 -3.57 9.47 -2.48
N GLN A 129 -2.70 10.26 -1.85
CA GLN A 129 -2.84 11.71 -1.83
C GLN A 129 -1.64 12.31 -2.56
N MET A 130 -1.80 12.55 -3.86
CA MET A 130 -0.80 13.24 -4.67
C MET A 130 -1.46 14.49 -5.22
N LEU A 131 -1.30 15.61 -4.51
CA LEU A 131 -1.67 16.92 -5.02
C LEU A 131 -0.44 17.65 -5.54
N GLU A 132 0.65 17.82 -4.78
CA GLU A 132 1.93 18.41 -5.29
C GLU A 132 3.17 18.01 -4.45
N GLY A 133 3.33 16.73 -4.06
CA GLY A 133 4.39 16.35 -3.10
C GLY A 133 4.91 14.92 -3.23
N THR A 134 6.01 14.63 -2.53
CA THR A 134 6.55 13.27 -2.36
C THR A 134 5.56 12.43 -1.55
N ARG A 135 5.39 11.16 -1.92
CA ARG A 135 4.58 10.20 -1.13
C ARG A 135 5.02 10.24 0.34
N PRO A 136 4.09 10.25 1.31
CA PRO A 136 4.47 10.22 2.72
C PRO A 136 5.16 8.90 3.05
N ASN A 137 6.25 8.97 3.81
CA ASN A 137 6.81 7.79 4.45
C ASN A 137 6.07 7.52 5.77
N LEU A 138 6.32 6.35 6.39
CA LEU A 138 5.68 5.99 7.65
C LEU A 138 5.83 7.05 8.75
N GLY A 139 7.00 7.68 8.88
CA GLY A 139 7.23 8.72 9.87
C GLY A 139 6.35 9.95 9.67
N ASP A 140 6.14 10.37 8.42
CA ASP A 140 5.22 11.46 8.10
C ASP A 140 3.77 11.08 8.45
N VAL A 141 3.37 9.84 8.18
CA VAL A 141 2.03 9.32 8.50
C VAL A 141 1.81 9.34 10.01
N LEU A 142 2.70 8.72 10.78
CA LEU A 142 2.58 8.65 12.25
C LEU A 142 2.55 10.03 12.89
N ALA A 143 3.42 10.95 12.44
CA ALA A 143 3.42 12.32 12.93
C ALA A 143 2.09 13.05 12.65
N CYS A 144 1.47 12.79 11.50
CA CYS A 144 0.15 13.33 11.17
C CYS A 144 -0.95 12.75 12.07
N LEU A 145 -0.93 11.44 12.31
CA LEU A 145 -1.89 10.77 13.21
C LEU A 145 -1.78 11.32 14.64
N ASP A 146 -0.56 11.47 15.14
CA ASP A 146 -0.28 12.07 16.46
C ASP A 146 -0.82 13.51 16.55
N GLN A 147 -0.58 14.34 15.53
CA GLN A 147 -1.04 15.73 15.48
C GLN A 147 -2.57 15.85 15.40
N THR A 148 -3.23 14.89 14.76
CA THR A 148 -4.68 14.89 14.56
C THR A 148 -5.43 14.14 15.66
N GLY A 149 -4.72 13.47 16.57
CA GLY A 149 -5.31 12.68 17.65
C GLY A 149 -5.96 11.38 17.17
N VAL A 150 -5.62 10.90 15.97
CA VAL A 150 -6.12 9.63 15.44
C VAL A 150 -5.37 8.49 16.11
N CYS A 151 -6.11 7.54 16.65
CA CYS A 151 -5.51 6.37 17.30
C CYS A 151 -5.02 5.36 16.27
N TYR A 152 -3.86 4.77 16.54
CA TYR A 152 -3.27 3.73 15.70
C TYR A 152 -2.56 2.66 16.52
N VAL A 153 -2.40 1.48 15.93
CA VAL A 153 -1.58 0.38 16.46
C VAL A 153 -0.50 0.06 15.44
N VAL A 154 0.72 -0.13 15.92
CA VAL A 154 1.83 -0.63 15.13
C VAL A 154 2.06 -2.10 15.46
N THR A 155 2.02 -2.94 14.43
CA THR A 155 2.36 -4.36 14.49
C THR A 155 3.69 -4.58 13.77
N ASP A 156 4.70 -5.00 14.51
CA ASP A 156 6.04 -5.27 13.99
C ASP A 156 6.24 -6.77 13.66
N GLY A 157 6.98 -7.06 12.58
CA GLY A 157 7.60 -8.37 12.31
C GLY A 157 9.05 -8.49 12.77
#